data_AF-A0A930V2U7-F1
#
_entry.id   AF-A0A930V2U7-F1
#
_cell.length_a   1.000
_cell.length_b   1.000
_cell.length_c   1.000
_cell.angle_alpha   90.00
_cell.angle_beta   90.00
_cell.angle_gamma   90.00
#
_symmetry.space_group_name_H-M   'P 1'
#
loop_
_entity.id
_entity.type
_entity.pdbx_description
1 polymer ?
#
loop_
_entity_poly.entity_id
_entity_poly.type
_entity_poly.pdbx_seq_one_letter_code
_entity_poly.pdbx_strand_id
1 'polypeptide(L)'
;MARTTSTLSSSPRTVVVLGVAAALTLTAGLSLSGASPAAADTVIGGPVGLGTAATYGVLAGSAVTNTGASVVDGDLGLSPGSAVSGFDVPGGPGTVVGGVQHVNDPAAALAQQDLTTAYGVAASLTPQESGITELNGRSLTPGVYSGQAVQLADTGTLRFEGTADSVWVIQVASALTIGGDTTMVFSPGASACNVFWQVGSSATIGSAAQFRGTVLAQESISATNGATVVGRLLARTGAVTLINDAITVPEDCAAGDVTSNPTITSGAPTTATAGTPYTFPVTATGAPSPAYTVTAGTLPAGLSLDSGTGIISGTPTTPGSTTVTITASNGDAPADSETYVITVDAAAVVPPVVVPPVTTPPVTTPPVTTPPVTPGVPVTPVADRTRGQLSAGRLANTGAESTVPALLAGLALLSGVALVVTAATRRRRGAHVAR
;
A
#
# COMPACT_ATOMS: atom_id res chain seq x y z
N MET A 1 -77.76 -28.57 58.93
CA MET A 1 -77.14 -29.56 58.03
C MET A 1 -75.80 -29.01 57.55
N ALA A 2 -74.74 -29.75 57.86
CA ALA A 2 -73.35 -29.70 57.41
C ALA A 2 -72.63 -28.34 57.23
N ARG A 3 -71.80 -28.02 58.23
CA ARG A 3 -70.77 -26.97 58.28
C ARG A 3 -69.49 -27.65 58.78
N THR A 4 -68.42 -27.76 57.99
CA THR A 4 -67.03 -28.11 58.43
C THR A 4 -66.06 -28.10 57.22
N THR A 5 -65.08 -27.18 57.20
CA THR A 5 -63.60 -27.38 57.34
C THR A 5 -62.91 -28.07 56.15
N SER A 6 -61.85 -27.51 55.56
CA SER A 6 -60.45 -27.63 56.04
C SER A 6 -59.53 -26.78 55.12
N THR A 7 -58.74 -25.79 55.57
CA THR A 7 -57.43 -25.75 56.28
C THR A 7 -56.24 -25.42 55.36
N LEU A 8 -55.45 -24.46 55.84
CA LEU A 8 -54.27 -23.78 55.26
C LEU A 8 -52.96 -24.60 55.25
N SER A 9 -51.95 -24.12 54.49
CA SER A 9 -50.52 -24.09 54.87
C SER A 9 -49.77 -23.07 53.97
N SER A 10 -49.48 -21.83 54.42
CA SER A 10 -48.25 -21.30 55.09
C SER A 10 -46.98 -21.40 54.22
N SER A 11 -46.09 -20.42 53.99
CA SER A 11 -45.71 -19.16 54.67
C SER A 11 -44.66 -18.43 53.76
N PRO A 12 -43.92 -17.37 54.16
CA PRO A 12 -44.30 -15.97 54.30
C PRO A 12 -43.64 -15.05 53.23
N ARG A 13 -44.29 -13.93 52.89
CA ARG A 13 -43.65 -12.77 52.22
C ARG A 13 -43.40 -11.70 53.27
N THR A 14 -42.13 -11.40 53.52
CA THR A 14 -41.71 -10.32 54.43
C THR A 14 -42.10 -8.97 53.85
N VAL A 15 -42.89 -8.23 54.62
CA VAL A 15 -43.21 -6.82 54.42
C VAL A 15 -42.25 -6.02 55.28
N VAL A 16 -41.51 -5.07 54.68
CA VAL A 16 -40.94 -3.94 55.40
C VAL A 16 -41.58 -2.69 54.80
N VAL A 17 -42.19 -1.91 55.69
CA VAL A 17 -43.03 -0.76 55.41
C VAL A 17 -42.47 0.45 56.16
N LEU A 18 -42.51 1.57 55.46
CA LEU A 18 -42.45 2.97 55.87
C LEU A 18 -41.12 3.60 56.30
N GLY A 19 -40.76 4.62 55.50
CA GLY A 19 -40.05 5.82 55.92
C GLY A 19 -40.37 6.95 54.97
N VAL A 20 -41.57 7.56 55.08
CA VAL A 20 -41.87 8.83 54.41
C VAL A 20 -41.26 9.94 55.24
N ALA A 21 -40.20 10.56 54.73
CA ALA A 21 -39.68 11.83 55.22
C ALA A 21 -39.85 12.87 54.11
N ALA A 22 -40.81 13.77 54.29
CA ALA A 22 -40.94 14.97 53.49
C ALA A 22 -39.84 15.96 53.92
N ALA A 23 -38.84 16.17 53.05
CA ALA A 23 -37.86 17.24 53.19
C ALA A 23 -37.96 18.14 51.95
N LEU A 24 -38.69 19.24 52.11
CA LEU A 24 -38.73 20.34 51.16
C LEU A 24 -37.35 21.03 51.21
N THR A 25 -36.48 20.72 50.25
CA THR A 25 -35.16 21.36 50.13
C THR A 25 -35.11 22.16 48.83
N LEU A 26 -35.09 23.48 49.00
CA LEU A 26 -34.86 24.45 47.95
C LEU A 26 -33.38 24.37 47.54
N THR A 27 -33.07 23.73 46.40
CA THR A 27 -31.72 23.71 45.84
C THR A 27 -31.69 24.53 44.55
N ALA A 28 -31.27 25.78 44.68
CA ALA A 28 -30.60 26.48 43.60
C ALA A 28 -29.12 26.03 43.62
N GLY A 29 -28.64 25.41 42.55
CA GLY A 29 -27.23 25.02 42.49
C GLY A 29 -26.89 24.06 41.37
N LEU A 30 -26.20 24.62 40.37
CA LEU A 30 -25.38 23.94 39.35
C LEU A 30 -26.07 22.81 38.58
N SER A 31 -26.51 23.13 37.36
CA SER A 31 -26.44 22.17 36.27
C SER A 31 -24.98 21.70 36.16
N LEU A 32 -24.64 20.57 36.78
CA LEU A 32 -23.54 19.76 36.29
C LEU A 32 -23.99 19.36 34.89
N SER A 33 -23.51 20.09 33.88
CA SER A 33 -23.32 19.55 32.55
C SER A 33 -22.61 18.22 32.81
N GLY A 34 -23.37 17.12 32.68
CA GLY A 34 -22.76 15.82 32.51
C GLY A 34 -21.78 16.04 31.39
N ALA A 35 -20.49 16.02 31.71
CA ALA A 35 -19.48 15.83 30.71
C ALA A 35 -19.90 14.50 30.08
N SER A 36 -20.61 14.58 28.95
CA SER A 36 -20.64 13.48 28.01
C SER A 36 -19.20 13.02 27.94
N PRO A 37 -18.91 11.71 28.05
CA PRO A 37 -17.56 11.25 27.77
C PRO A 37 -17.19 11.93 26.46
N ALA A 38 -16.14 12.74 26.48
CA ALA A 38 -15.59 13.32 25.27
C ALA A 38 -15.37 12.11 24.38
N ALA A 39 -16.25 11.93 23.40
CA ALA A 39 -16.02 10.95 22.37
C ALA A 39 -14.71 11.42 21.80
N ALA A 40 -13.67 10.61 22.02
CA ALA A 40 -12.39 10.83 21.40
C ALA A 40 -12.71 11.06 19.94
N ASP A 41 -12.46 12.29 19.49
CA ASP A 41 -12.40 12.66 18.09
C ASP A 41 -11.29 11.77 17.55
N THR A 42 -11.71 10.57 17.18
CA THR A 42 -10.85 9.55 16.64
C THR A 42 -10.73 10.03 15.23
N VAL A 43 -9.78 10.95 15.02
CA VAL A 43 -9.31 11.31 13.71
C VAL A 43 -8.93 9.98 13.07
N ILE A 44 -9.86 9.46 12.26
CA ILE A 44 -9.57 8.43 11.28
C ILE A 44 -8.35 8.95 10.55
N GLY A 45 -7.29 8.15 10.50
CA GLY A 45 -6.07 8.52 9.80
C GLY A 45 -6.38 8.77 8.33
N GLY A 46 -6.72 10.01 8.00
CA GLY A 46 -7.08 10.50 6.66
C GLY A 46 -8.28 9.79 6.00
N PRO A 47 -8.84 10.38 4.94
CA PRO A 47 -9.71 9.63 4.01
C PRO A 47 -8.94 8.45 3.40
N VAL A 48 -9.66 7.42 2.96
CA VAL A 48 -9.07 6.35 2.14
C VAL A 48 -8.55 6.99 0.85
N GLY A 49 -7.24 7.26 0.79
CA GLY A 49 -6.61 7.95 -0.33
C GLY A 49 -6.67 7.09 -1.60
N LEU A 50 -7.37 7.59 -2.61
CA LEU A 50 -7.54 6.90 -3.89
C LEU A 50 -6.37 7.12 -4.86
N GLY A 51 -5.47 8.08 -4.57
CA GLY A 51 -4.37 8.43 -5.45
C GLY A 51 -4.87 8.75 -6.86
N THR A 52 -4.20 8.20 -7.87
CA THR A 52 -4.59 8.35 -9.27
C THR A 52 -5.91 7.66 -9.63
N ALA A 53 -6.41 6.73 -8.82
CA ALA A 53 -7.75 6.14 -9.01
C ALA A 53 -8.90 7.13 -8.70
N ALA A 54 -8.60 8.31 -8.14
CA ALA A 54 -9.59 9.32 -7.78
C ALA A 54 -10.34 9.91 -8.98
N THR A 55 -9.75 9.93 -10.18
CA THR A 55 -10.40 10.49 -11.38
C THR A 55 -11.29 9.47 -12.09
N TYR A 56 -11.18 8.19 -11.73
CA TYR A 56 -11.90 7.11 -12.40
C TYR A 56 -13.30 6.94 -11.84
N GLY A 57 -14.31 7.07 -12.70
CA GLY A 57 -15.67 6.63 -12.40
C GLY A 57 -15.76 5.11 -12.42
N VAL A 58 -15.02 4.49 -13.34
CA VAL A 58 -14.94 3.03 -13.50
C VAL A 58 -13.48 2.62 -13.65
N LEU A 59 -13.03 1.66 -12.85
CA LEU A 59 -11.72 1.02 -13.00
C LEU A 59 -11.88 -0.48 -12.80
N ALA A 60 -11.38 -1.30 -13.73
CA ALA A 60 -11.51 -2.75 -13.68
C ALA A 60 -10.19 -3.48 -13.91
N GLY A 61 -10.10 -4.70 -13.38
CA GLY A 61 -8.92 -5.58 -13.48
C GLY A 61 -8.92 -6.44 -14.74
N SER A 62 -10.07 -7.02 -15.08
CA SER A 62 -10.18 -8.06 -16.12
C SER A 62 -10.96 -7.63 -17.37
N ALA A 63 -12.11 -6.97 -17.20
CA ALA A 63 -12.92 -6.46 -18.31
C ALA A 63 -13.85 -5.32 -17.89
N VAL A 64 -14.26 -4.49 -18.85
CA VAL A 64 -15.38 -3.55 -18.71
C VAL A 64 -16.42 -3.89 -19.77
N THR A 65 -17.65 -4.17 -19.35
CA THR A 65 -18.75 -4.50 -20.27
C THR A 65 -19.93 -3.56 -20.05
N ASN A 66 -20.43 -2.95 -21.12
CA ASN A 66 -21.60 -2.11 -21.10
C ASN A 66 -22.70 -2.61 -22.05
N THR A 67 -23.94 -2.57 -21.58
CA THR A 67 -25.15 -2.78 -22.39
C THR A 67 -26.04 -1.54 -22.31
N GLY A 68 -26.30 -0.87 -23.44
CA GLY A 68 -27.17 0.30 -23.48
C GLY A 68 -26.48 1.61 -23.09
N ALA A 69 -27.29 2.65 -22.84
CA ALA A 69 -26.89 4.04 -22.79
C ALA A 69 -26.24 4.45 -21.46
N SER A 70 -25.19 3.76 -21.04
CA SER A 70 -24.47 4.13 -19.82
C SER A 70 -23.58 5.35 -20.04
N VAL A 71 -23.50 6.21 -19.02
CA VAL A 71 -22.64 7.39 -19.00
C VAL A 71 -21.67 7.26 -17.84
N VAL A 72 -20.37 7.39 -18.12
CA VAL A 72 -19.32 7.52 -17.10
C VAL A 72 -18.79 8.94 -17.20
N ASP A 73 -19.14 9.77 -16.22
CA ASP A 73 -18.62 11.12 -16.05
C ASP A 73 -17.39 11.06 -15.11
N GLY A 74 -16.21 11.05 -15.73
CA GLY A 74 -14.93 10.68 -15.15
C GLY A 74 -14.15 9.67 -16.01
N ASP A 75 -12.93 9.32 -15.63
CA ASP A 75 -12.11 8.38 -16.40
C ASP A 75 -12.67 6.95 -16.37
N LEU A 76 -12.43 6.20 -17.44
CA LEU A 76 -12.70 4.77 -17.54
C LEU A 76 -11.39 4.01 -17.70
N GLY A 77 -11.11 3.09 -16.78
CA GLY A 77 -9.84 2.38 -16.71
C GLY A 77 -9.99 0.87 -16.77
N LEU A 78 -9.06 0.22 -17.47
CA LEU A 78 -8.91 -1.23 -17.47
C LEU A 78 -7.42 -1.61 -17.47
N SER A 79 -6.96 -2.35 -16.46
CA SER A 79 -5.60 -2.91 -16.40
C SER A 79 -5.54 -4.06 -15.39
N PRO A 80 -4.82 -5.17 -15.66
CA PRO A 80 -4.05 -5.49 -16.87
C PRO A 80 -4.92 -6.04 -18.01
N GLY A 81 -6.24 -6.15 -17.82
CA GLY A 81 -7.16 -6.57 -18.86
C GLY A 81 -7.13 -5.69 -20.10
N SER A 82 -7.70 -6.19 -21.19
CA SER A 82 -7.80 -5.46 -22.47
C SER A 82 -9.20 -5.51 -23.10
N ALA A 83 -10.13 -6.24 -22.47
CA ALA A 83 -11.49 -6.39 -22.95
C ALA A 83 -12.38 -5.25 -22.44
N VAL A 84 -12.57 -4.22 -23.26
CA VAL A 84 -13.64 -3.24 -23.10
C VAL A 84 -14.68 -3.46 -24.20
N SER A 85 -15.96 -3.57 -23.81
CA SER A 85 -17.08 -3.72 -24.74
C SER A 85 -18.18 -2.72 -24.40
N GLY A 86 -18.71 -2.04 -25.41
CA GLY A 86 -19.78 -1.05 -25.25
C GLY A 86 -19.27 0.38 -24.97
N PHE A 87 -17.96 0.58 -24.85
CA PHE A 87 -17.27 1.89 -24.87
C PHE A 87 -16.14 1.93 -25.91
N ASP A 88 -15.87 0.81 -26.59
CA ASP A 88 -14.74 0.57 -27.49
C ASP A 88 -14.86 1.22 -28.87
N VAL A 89 -16.03 1.77 -29.19
CA VAL A 89 -16.31 2.41 -30.48
C VAL A 89 -16.81 3.84 -30.28
N PRO A 90 -16.28 4.86 -31.00
CA PRO A 90 -16.83 6.21 -30.97
C PRO A 90 -18.31 6.21 -31.37
N GLY A 91 -19.17 6.82 -30.54
CA GLY A 91 -20.63 6.79 -30.74
C GLY A 91 -21.28 5.44 -30.39
N GLY A 92 -20.57 4.56 -29.69
CA GLY A 92 -21.11 3.33 -29.11
C GLY A 92 -22.17 3.58 -28.04
N PRO A 93 -22.76 2.50 -27.49
CA PRO A 93 -23.87 2.62 -26.55
C PRO A 93 -23.45 3.30 -25.24
N GLY A 94 -22.22 3.08 -24.77
CA GLY A 94 -21.66 3.74 -23.60
C GLY A 94 -20.89 5.00 -23.98
N THR A 95 -20.95 6.01 -23.12
CA THR A 95 -20.22 7.28 -23.29
C THR A 95 -19.36 7.58 -22.07
N VAL A 96 -18.12 8.00 -22.32
CA VAL A 96 -17.25 8.62 -21.30
C VAL A 96 -17.33 10.14 -21.48
N VAL A 97 -17.69 10.85 -20.43
CA VAL A 97 -17.83 12.31 -20.37
C VAL A 97 -16.85 12.83 -19.32
N GLY A 98 -16.28 14.03 -19.51
CA GLY A 98 -15.39 14.65 -18.52
C GLY A 98 -14.04 13.97 -18.30
N GLY A 99 -13.83 12.76 -18.84
CA GLY A 99 -12.61 11.96 -18.69
C GLY A 99 -12.15 11.26 -19.95
N VAL A 100 -11.17 10.38 -19.78
CA VAL A 100 -10.51 9.61 -20.85
C VAL A 100 -10.61 8.11 -20.56
N GLN A 101 -10.67 7.32 -21.63
CA GLN A 101 -10.56 5.88 -21.54
C GLN A 101 -9.10 5.42 -21.58
N HIS A 102 -8.66 4.74 -20.52
CA HIS A 102 -7.33 4.16 -20.34
C HIS A 102 -7.41 2.63 -20.34
N VAL A 103 -6.81 1.98 -21.34
CA VAL A 103 -6.82 0.50 -21.46
C VAL A 103 -5.40 -0.04 -21.56
N ASN A 104 -4.99 -0.80 -20.55
CA ASN A 104 -3.68 -1.44 -20.43
C ASN A 104 -2.51 -0.47 -20.69
N ASP A 105 -2.63 0.77 -20.20
CA ASP A 105 -1.61 1.80 -20.28
C ASP A 105 -1.01 2.11 -18.89
N PRO A 106 0.06 2.93 -18.81
CA PRO A 106 0.67 3.26 -17.53
C PRO A 106 -0.27 3.97 -16.54
N ALA A 107 -1.23 4.76 -17.03
CA ALA A 107 -2.16 5.51 -16.17
C ALA A 107 -3.16 4.55 -15.48
N ALA A 108 -3.78 3.64 -16.24
CA ALA A 108 -4.65 2.62 -15.68
C ALA A 108 -3.89 1.62 -14.78
N ALA A 109 -2.63 1.31 -15.11
CA ALA A 109 -1.79 0.45 -14.27
C ALA A 109 -1.45 1.12 -12.91
N LEU A 110 -1.12 2.41 -12.92
CA LEU A 110 -0.89 3.17 -11.70
C LEU A 110 -2.17 3.32 -10.86
N ALA A 111 -3.31 3.59 -11.50
CA ALA A 111 -4.61 3.65 -10.82
C ALA A 111 -4.98 2.31 -10.16
N GLN A 112 -4.65 1.18 -10.77
CA GLN A 112 -4.85 -0.15 -10.16
C GLN A 112 -3.95 -0.41 -8.95
N GLN A 113 -2.72 0.12 -8.96
CA GLN A 113 -1.83 0.08 -7.81
C GLN A 113 -2.38 0.92 -6.66
N ASP A 114 -2.80 2.15 -6.94
CA ASP A 114 -3.39 3.04 -5.94
C ASP A 114 -4.71 2.49 -5.38
N LEU A 115 -5.55 1.90 -6.23
CA LEU A 115 -6.74 1.17 -5.80
C LEU A 115 -6.39 0.01 -4.83
N THR A 116 -5.32 -0.72 -5.12
CA THR A 116 -4.86 -1.79 -4.22
C THR A 116 -4.42 -1.25 -2.86
N THR A 117 -3.72 -0.13 -2.83
CA THR A 117 -3.33 0.55 -1.59
C THR A 117 -4.56 1.04 -0.83
N ALA A 118 -5.48 1.73 -1.49
CA ALA A 118 -6.73 2.22 -0.93
C ALA A 118 -7.58 1.09 -0.31
N TYR A 119 -7.71 -0.03 -1.02
CA TYR A 119 -8.40 -1.22 -0.54
C TYR A 119 -7.75 -1.78 0.73
N GLY A 120 -6.42 -1.89 0.75
CA GLY A 120 -5.67 -2.38 1.92
C GLY A 120 -5.82 -1.46 3.13
N VAL A 121 -5.75 -0.14 2.93
CA VAL A 121 -6.00 0.85 3.97
C VAL A 121 -7.42 0.70 4.52
N ALA A 122 -8.44 0.73 3.66
CA ALA A 122 -9.84 0.61 4.06
C ALA A 122 -10.11 -0.68 4.84
N ALA A 123 -9.53 -1.81 4.43
CA ALA A 123 -9.67 -3.11 5.10
C ALA A 123 -8.93 -3.19 6.45
N SER A 124 -7.91 -2.35 6.67
CA SER A 124 -7.10 -2.35 7.89
C SER A 124 -7.70 -1.52 9.02
N LEU A 125 -8.69 -0.67 8.72
CA LEU A 125 -9.30 0.20 9.71
C LEU A 125 -10.06 -0.61 10.77
N THR A 126 -10.03 -0.15 12.02
CA THR A 126 -10.74 -0.82 13.13
C THR A 126 -12.22 -0.46 13.11
N PRO A 127 -13.14 -1.45 12.99
CA PRO A 127 -14.57 -1.17 13.02
C PRO A 127 -15.03 -0.68 14.39
N GLN A 128 -15.82 0.39 14.42
CA GLN A 128 -16.56 0.82 15.61
C GLN A 128 -17.80 -0.04 15.85
N GLU A 129 -18.36 -0.59 14.78
CA GLU A 129 -19.49 -1.52 14.82
C GLU A 129 -19.22 -2.68 13.87
N SER A 130 -19.55 -3.90 14.31
CA SER A 130 -19.31 -5.13 13.56
C SER A 130 -20.55 -6.00 13.49
N GLY A 131 -20.60 -6.90 12.51
CA GLY A 131 -21.69 -7.86 12.35
C GLY A 131 -22.91 -7.30 11.64
N ILE A 132 -22.74 -6.23 10.85
CA ILE A 132 -23.82 -5.70 10.01
C ILE A 132 -24.14 -6.73 8.93
N THR A 133 -25.43 -6.98 8.74
CA THR A 133 -25.95 -7.78 7.62
C THR A 133 -26.94 -7.01 6.77
N GLU A 134 -27.63 -6.03 7.34
CA GLU A 134 -28.66 -5.21 6.69
C GLU A 134 -28.45 -3.73 7.00
N LEU A 135 -28.63 -2.89 5.97
CA LEU A 135 -28.47 -1.43 6.04
C LEU A 135 -29.81 -0.69 5.93
N ASN A 136 -30.89 -1.36 5.52
CA ASN A 136 -32.19 -0.73 5.36
C ASN A 136 -32.69 -0.05 6.65
N GLY A 137 -33.05 1.23 6.53
CA GLY A 137 -33.54 2.08 7.62
C GLY A 137 -32.45 2.56 8.57
N ARG A 138 -31.18 2.23 8.35
CA ARG A 138 -30.10 2.65 9.24
C ARG A 138 -29.67 4.09 9.00
N SER A 139 -29.16 4.71 10.06
CA SER A 139 -28.54 6.03 10.06
C SER A 139 -27.12 5.87 10.60
N LEU A 140 -26.12 6.04 9.75
CA LEU A 140 -24.72 5.86 10.09
C LEU A 140 -24.07 7.21 10.40
N THR A 141 -23.50 7.34 11.59
CA THR A 141 -22.59 8.43 11.94
C THR A 141 -21.21 8.17 11.32
N PRO A 142 -20.29 9.14 11.27
CA PRO A 142 -18.97 8.93 10.69
C PRO A 142 -18.25 7.80 11.44
N GLY A 143 -17.47 6.99 10.72
CA GLY A 143 -16.77 5.85 11.31
C GLY A 143 -16.70 4.61 10.42
N VAL A 144 -16.19 3.53 11.02
CA VAL A 144 -15.88 2.27 10.32
C VAL A 144 -16.83 1.18 10.76
N TYR A 145 -17.47 0.53 9.81
CA TYR A 145 -18.51 -0.47 10.02
C TYR A 145 -18.11 -1.78 9.34
N SER A 146 -18.39 -2.93 9.93
CA SER A 146 -18.04 -4.22 9.31
C SER A 146 -19.17 -5.26 9.29
N GLY A 147 -19.16 -6.11 8.28
CA GLY A 147 -20.12 -7.19 8.08
C GLY A 147 -19.54 -8.34 7.24
N GLN A 148 -20.22 -9.49 7.25
CA GLN A 148 -19.82 -10.65 6.43
C GLN A 148 -20.31 -10.47 4.99
N ALA A 149 -21.60 -10.75 4.76
CA ALA A 149 -22.34 -10.26 3.61
C ALA A 149 -23.22 -9.12 4.10
N VAL A 150 -23.21 -8.01 3.37
CA VAL A 150 -23.97 -6.81 3.73
C VAL A 150 -24.91 -6.49 2.60
N GLN A 151 -26.16 -6.18 2.94
CA GLN A 151 -27.14 -5.76 1.96
C GLN A 151 -27.84 -4.46 2.35
N LEU A 152 -28.35 -3.76 1.34
CA LEU A 152 -29.43 -2.78 1.46
C LEU A 152 -30.60 -3.31 0.66
N ALA A 153 -31.69 -3.70 1.32
CA ALA A 153 -32.86 -4.28 0.65
C ALA A 153 -33.46 -3.39 -0.46
N ASP A 154 -34.20 -3.99 -1.40
CA ASP A 154 -34.94 -3.25 -2.45
C ASP A 154 -35.82 -2.17 -1.83
N THR A 155 -35.90 -0.99 -2.48
CA THR A 155 -36.57 0.22 -1.99
C THR A 155 -36.02 0.75 -0.65
N GLY A 156 -34.92 0.18 -0.18
CA GLY A 156 -34.34 0.50 1.11
C GLY A 156 -33.73 1.89 1.16
N THR A 157 -33.72 2.47 2.36
CA THR A 157 -33.08 3.76 2.60
C THR A 157 -31.92 3.60 3.56
N LEU A 158 -30.79 4.22 3.25
CA LEU A 158 -29.64 4.35 4.14
C LEU A 158 -29.32 5.82 4.33
N ARG A 159 -29.11 6.25 5.58
CA ARG A 159 -28.82 7.63 5.91
C ARG A 159 -27.40 7.80 6.44
N PHE A 160 -26.68 8.81 5.95
CA PHE A 160 -25.36 9.23 6.41
C PHE A 160 -25.45 10.55 7.18
N GLU A 161 -25.02 10.53 8.44
CA GLU A 161 -25.07 11.67 9.35
C GLU A 161 -23.69 12.23 9.61
N GLY A 162 -23.43 13.44 9.15
CA GLY A 162 -22.15 14.08 9.35
C GLY A 162 -22.01 15.43 8.64
N THR A 163 -20.76 15.79 8.41
CA THR A 163 -20.29 16.99 7.73
C THR A 163 -19.59 16.63 6.42
N ALA A 164 -19.09 17.62 5.68
CA ALA A 164 -18.45 17.38 4.38
C ALA A 164 -17.17 16.57 4.55
N ASP A 165 -16.47 16.76 5.67
CA ASP A 165 -15.21 16.11 6.02
C ASP A 165 -15.41 14.75 6.72
N SER A 166 -16.66 14.37 7.02
CA SER A 166 -16.95 13.11 7.68
C SER A 166 -16.66 11.92 6.78
N VAL A 167 -16.09 10.85 7.35
CA VAL A 167 -15.70 9.64 6.61
C VAL A 167 -16.51 8.44 7.11
N TRP A 168 -16.98 7.64 6.17
CA TRP A 168 -17.62 6.34 6.41
C TRP A 168 -16.88 5.26 5.65
N VAL A 169 -16.49 4.20 6.35
CA VAL A 169 -15.93 3.00 5.72
C VAL A 169 -16.78 1.81 6.09
N ILE A 170 -17.32 1.12 5.09
CA ILE A 170 -18.08 -0.10 5.26
C ILE A 170 -17.22 -1.24 4.72
N GLN A 171 -16.71 -2.08 5.63
CA GLN A 171 -15.94 -3.28 5.35
C GLN A 171 -16.88 -4.48 5.22
N VAL A 172 -16.91 -5.06 4.03
CA VAL A 172 -17.75 -6.22 3.70
C VAL A 172 -16.83 -7.38 3.40
N ALA A 173 -16.78 -8.39 4.26
CA ALA A 173 -15.82 -9.50 4.11
C ALA A 173 -16.11 -10.37 2.87
N SER A 174 -17.36 -10.41 2.41
CA SER A 174 -17.82 -11.18 1.26
C SER A 174 -18.54 -10.27 0.26
N ALA A 175 -19.81 -10.53 -0.04
CA ALA A 175 -20.57 -9.82 -1.07
C ALA A 175 -21.31 -8.61 -0.51
N LEU A 176 -21.31 -7.52 -1.29
CA LEU A 176 -22.16 -6.35 -1.08
C LEU A 176 -23.33 -6.40 -2.06
N THR A 177 -24.56 -6.29 -1.56
CA THR A 177 -25.76 -6.23 -2.40
C THR A 177 -26.55 -4.97 -2.10
N ILE A 178 -26.62 -4.05 -3.05
CA ILE A 178 -27.55 -2.93 -3.01
C ILE A 178 -28.76 -3.32 -3.86
N GLY A 179 -29.94 -3.35 -3.25
CA GLY A 179 -31.19 -3.66 -3.93
C GLY A 179 -31.57 -2.63 -4.99
N GLY A 180 -32.63 -2.91 -5.73
CA GLY A 180 -33.22 -1.97 -6.68
C GLY A 180 -33.94 -0.82 -5.98
N ASP A 181 -34.09 0.32 -6.66
CA ASP A 181 -34.84 1.48 -6.20
C ASP A 181 -34.42 2.03 -4.81
N THR A 182 -33.19 1.74 -4.36
CA THR A 182 -32.68 2.20 -3.06
C THR A 182 -32.35 3.68 -3.08
N THR A 183 -32.43 4.33 -1.93
CA THR A 183 -32.02 5.73 -1.76
C THR A 183 -30.98 5.86 -0.65
N MET A 184 -29.86 6.52 -0.94
CA MET A 184 -28.88 6.93 0.07
C MET A 184 -29.00 8.44 0.33
N VAL A 185 -29.34 8.81 1.55
CA VAL A 185 -29.60 10.19 1.95
C VAL A 185 -28.50 10.70 2.88
N PHE A 186 -28.16 11.98 2.75
CA PHE A 186 -27.13 12.64 3.52
C PHE A 186 -27.77 13.74 4.37
N SER A 187 -27.32 13.90 5.61
CA SER A 187 -27.64 15.11 6.38
C SER A 187 -27.14 16.35 5.65
N PRO A 188 -27.76 17.53 5.86
CA PRO A 188 -27.26 18.78 5.29
C PRO A 188 -25.77 18.97 5.61
N GLY A 189 -24.95 19.08 4.56
CA GLY A 189 -23.51 19.24 4.67
C GLY A 189 -22.69 17.95 4.61
N ALA A 190 -23.27 16.76 4.67
CA ALA A 190 -22.54 15.50 4.49
C ALA A 190 -22.28 15.20 2.99
N SER A 191 -21.14 14.57 2.69
CA SER A 191 -20.69 14.32 1.32
C SER A 191 -20.54 12.84 1.00
N ALA A 192 -20.94 12.45 -0.22
CA ALA A 192 -20.78 11.09 -0.74
C ALA A 192 -19.32 10.69 -1.01
N CYS A 193 -18.40 11.65 -1.05
CA CYS A 193 -17.01 11.41 -1.45
C CYS A 193 -16.18 10.67 -0.44
N ASN A 194 -16.59 10.80 0.82
CA ASN A 194 -15.91 10.20 1.94
C ASN A 194 -16.65 8.92 2.41
N VAL A 195 -17.48 8.33 1.54
CA VAL A 195 -18.11 7.03 1.77
C VAL A 195 -17.36 5.97 0.96
N PHE A 196 -16.76 5.01 1.64
CA PHE A 196 -15.98 3.93 1.05
C PHE A 196 -16.58 2.57 1.38
N TRP A 197 -16.73 1.74 0.36
CA TRP A 197 -17.26 0.39 0.47
C TRP A 197 -16.15 -0.59 0.10
N GLN A 198 -15.45 -1.11 1.09
CA GLN A 198 -14.44 -2.14 0.87
C GLN A 198 -15.15 -3.50 0.81
N VAL A 199 -15.02 -4.22 -0.30
CA VAL A 199 -15.77 -5.46 -0.56
C VAL A 199 -14.82 -6.61 -0.86
N GLY A 200 -14.83 -7.64 -0.01
CA GLY A 200 -13.91 -8.78 -0.05
C GLY A 200 -14.11 -9.75 -1.21
N SER A 201 -15.25 -9.65 -1.90
CA SER A 201 -15.51 -10.37 -3.15
C SER A 201 -16.07 -9.43 -4.20
N SER A 202 -17.33 -9.62 -4.60
CA SER A 202 -18.01 -8.83 -5.62
C SER A 202 -19.12 -7.97 -5.04
N ALA A 203 -19.45 -6.88 -5.73
CA ALA A 203 -20.55 -5.98 -5.40
C ALA A 203 -21.63 -5.98 -6.49
N THR A 204 -22.89 -5.93 -6.08
CA THR A 204 -24.03 -5.80 -6.98
C THR A 204 -24.82 -4.55 -6.63
N ILE A 205 -25.10 -3.72 -7.62
CA ILE A 205 -25.94 -2.53 -7.51
C ILE A 205 -27.20 -2.76 -8.32
N GLY A 206 -28.34 -2.79 -7.63
CA GLY A 206 -29.65 -3.11 -8.17
C GLY A 206 -30.19 -2.04 -9.11
N SER A 207 -31.26 -2.41 -9.82
CA SER A 207 -31.83 -1.57 -10.88
C SER A 207 -32.39 -0.29 -10.31
N ALA A 208 -32.16 0.85 -10.99
CA ALA A 208 -32.61 2.16 -10.53
C ALA A 208 -32.12 2.56 -9.11
N ALA A 209 -31.11 1.87 -8.56
CA ALA A 209 -30.54 2.21 -7.27
C ALA A 209 -29.85 3.59 -7.33
N GLN A 210 -30.11 4.44 -6.35
CA GLN A 210 -29.38 5.69 -6.14
C GLN A 210 -28.22 5.43 -5.17
N PHE A 211 -27.11 4.96 -5.72
CA PHE A 211 -25.92 4.61 -4.96
C PHE A 211 -25.01 5.83 -4.72
N ARG A 212 -24.33 5.86 -3.58
CA ARG A 212 -23.43 6.94 -3.17
C ARG A 212 -22.15 6.37 -2.55
N GLY A 213 -21.00 6.87 -3.00
CA GLY A 213 -19.69 6.49 -2.49
C GLY A 213 -18.82 5.66 -3.44
N THR A 214 -17.63 5.33 -2.98
CA THR A 214 -16.62 4.60 -3.77
C THR A 214 -16.62 3.12 -3.39
N VAL A 215 -16.90 2.25 -4.35
CA VAL A 215 -16.77 0.80 -4.18
C VAL A 215 -15.34 0.37 -4.51
N LEU A 216 -14.69 -0.28 -3.55
CA LEU A 216 -13.38 -0.91 -3.66
C LEU A 216 -13.59 -2.43 -3.59
N ALA A 217 -13.89 -3.06 -4.72
CA ALA A 217 -14.19 -4.49 -4.78
C ALA A 217 -12.93 -5.31 -5.07
N GLN A 218 -12.79 -6.43 -4.37
CA GLN A 218 -11.71 -7.39 -4.61
C GLN A 218 -11.85 -8.04 -5.99
N GLU A 219 -13.07 -8.46 -6.34
CA GLU A 219 -13.39 -9.13 -7.59
C GLU A 219 -14.20 -8.20 -8.49
N SER A 220 -15.47 -8.51 -8.79
CA SER A 220 -16.26 -7.83 -9.82
C SER A 220 -17.31 -6.89 -9.24
N ILE A 221 -17.73 -5.92 -10.04
CA ILE A 221 -18.83 -5.01 -9.73
C ILE A 221 -19.86 -5.10 -10.85
N SER A 222 -21.12 -5.32 -10.51
CA SER A 222 -22.23 -5.31 -11.46
C SER A 222 -23.22 -4.22 -11.08
N ALA A 223 -23.31 -3.17 -11.89
CA ALA A 223 -24.44 -2.25 -11.87
C ALA A 223 -25.49 -2.77 -12.86
N THR A 224 -26.69 -2.97 -12.34
CA THR A 224 -27.83 -3.46 -13.12
C THR A 224 -28.68 -2.29 -13.60
N ASN A 225 -29.65 -2.56 -14.46
CA ASN A 225 -30.30 -1.56 -15.30
C ASN A 225 -30.66 -0.23 -14.61
N GLY A 226 -30.02 0.86 -15.05
CA GLY A 226 -30.41 2.24 -14.72
C GLY A 226 -29.98 2.72 -13.34
N ALA A 227 -28.97 2.11 -12.72
CA ALA A 227 -28.41 2.59 -11.48
C ALA A 227 -27.79 4.00 -11.66
N THR A 228 -27.96 4.85 -10.66
CA THR A 228 -27.32 6.18 -10.60
C THR A 228 -26.32 6.19 -9.45
N VAL A 229 -25.04 6.22 -9.81
CA VAL A 229 -23.90 6.19 -8.91
C VAL A 229 -23.29 7.60 -8.85
N VAL A 230 -23.34 8.25 -7.69
CA VAL A 230 -22.48 9.41 -7.42
C VAL A 230 -21.34 8.92 -6.55
N GLY A 231 -20.20 8.67 -7.18
CA GLY A 231 -19.14 7.86 -6.62
C GLY A 231 -18.29 7.17 -7.68
N ARG A 232 -17.76 6.00 -7.33
CA ARG A 232 -16.83 5.26 -8.19
C ARG A 232 -17.03 3.75 -8.07
N LEU A 233 -16.82 3.02 -9.16
CA LEU A 233 -16.87 1.56 -9.22
C LEU A 233 -15.48 1.01 -9.56
N LEU A 234 -14.72 0.62 -8.53
CA LEU A 234 -13.32 0.25 -8.65
C LEU A 234 -13.11 -1.24 -8.29
N ALA A 235 -12.93 -2.07 -9.32
CA ALA A 235 -12.74 -3.51 -9.24
C ALA A 235 -11.24 -3.87 -9.42
N ARG A 236 -10.63 -4.47 -8.38
CA ARG A 236 -9.19 -4.77 -8.37
C ARG A 236 -8.80 -5.83 -9.39
N THR A 237 -9.47 -6.98 -9.38
CA THR A 237 -9.11 -8.10 -10.26
C THR A 237 -10.25 -8.54 -11.17
N GLY A 238 -11.50 -8.26 -10.80
CA GLY A 238 -12.67 -8.64 -11.56
C GLY A 238 -13.07 -7.61 -12.62
N ALA A 239 -14.29 -7.79 -13.11
CA ALA A 239 -14.86 -6.98 -14.18
C ALA A 239 -15.81 -5.93 -13.61
N VAL A 240 -16.04 -4.86 -14.38
CA VAL A 240 -17.18 -3.95 -14.15
C VAL A 240 -18.19 -4.14 -15.27
N THR A 241 -19.44 -4.43 -14.90
CA THR A 241 -20.56 -4.57 -15.84
C THR A 241 -21.59 -3.48 -15.59
N LEU A 242 -22.02 -2.80 -16.67
CA LEU A 242 -22.98 -1.69 -16.65
C LEU A 242 -24.15 -1.94 -17.60
N ILE A 243 -25.33 -1.44 -17.24
CA ILE A 243 -26.56 -1.49 -18.04
C ILE A 243 -27.34 -0.16 -17.92
N ASN A 244 -27.29 0.71 -18.93
CA ASN A 244 -27.95 2.03 -18.92
C ASN A 244 -27.67 2.88 -17.66
N ASP A 245 -26.49 2.74 -17.06
CA ASP A 245 -26.15 3.34 -15.77
C ASP A 245 -25.57 4.75 -15.91
N ALA A 246 -25.77 5.59 -14.91
CA ALA A 246 -25.11 6.88 -14.81
C ALA A 246 -24.11 6.87 -13.66
N ILE A 247 -22.83 7.02 -13.97
CA ILE A 247 -21.74 7.10 -13.00
C ILE A 247 -21.20 8.52 -13.06
N THR A 248 -21.21 9.22 -11.92
CA THR A 248 -20.66 10.56 -11.79
C THR A 248 -19.58 10.55 -10.72
N VAL A 249 -18.35 10.79 -11.12
CA VAL A 249 -17.26 11.05 -10.19
C VAL A 249 -17.58 12.35 -9.46
N PRO A 250 -17.59 12.36 -8.12
CA PRO A 250 -17.85 13.60 -7.40
C PRO A 250 -16.68 14.59 -7.58
N GLU A 251 -16.96 15.77 -8.15
CA GLU A 251 -15.96 16.82 -8.44
C GLU A 251 -15.85 17.88 -7.31
N ASP A 252 -16.93 18.14 -6.57
CA ASP A 252 -17.01 19.16 -5.50
C ASP A 252 -16.68 18.64 -4.11
N CYS A 253 -16.10 17.46 -4.07
CA CYS A 253 -15.36 17.06 -2.91
C CYS A 253 -13.99 17.55 -3.16
N ALA A 254 -13.61 18.61 -2.46
CA ALA A 254 -12.21 18.74 -2.13
C ALA A 254 -11.79 17.34 -1.64
N ALA A 255 -11.11 16.60 -2.51
CA ALA A 255 -10.03 15.79 -2.05
C ALA A 255 -9.30 16.77 -1.13
N GLY A 256 -9.37 16.51 0.18
CA GLY A 256 -8.10 16.53 0.87
C GLY A 256 -7.22 15.62 0.05
N ASP A 257 -6.58 16.17 -0.97
CA ASP A 257 -5.21 15.90 -1.25
C ASP A 257 -4.62 15.95 0.16
N VAL A 258 -4.48 14.78 0.79
CA VAL A 258 -3.83 14.67 2.10
C VAL A 258 -2.37 14.91 1.78
N THR A 259 -2.08 16.14 1.38
CA THR A 259 -0.76 16.64 1.14
C THR A 259 -0.14 16.71 2.50
N SER A 260 0.67 15.71 2.82
CA SER A 260 1.53 15.79 3.99
C SER A 260 2.85 16.33 3.50
N ASN A 261 3.30 17.41 4.14
CA ASN A 261 4.62 17.92 3.87
C ASN A 261 5.63 16.80 4.07
N PRO A 262 6.63 16.71 3.17
CA PRO A 262 7.65 15.69 3.30
C PRO A 262 8.36 15.84 4.64
N THR A 263 8.80 14.74 5.24
CA THR A 263 9.65 14.75 6.44
C THR A 263 10.67 13.63 6.33
N ILE A 264 11.94 13.97 6.34
CA ILE A 264 13.05 13.03 6.29
C ILE A 264 13.15 12.33 7.64
N THR A 265 13.20 11.01 7.60
CA THR A 265 13.21 10.11 8.79
C THR A 265 14.41 9.18 8.82
N SER A 266 15.24 9.17 7.76
CA SER A 266 16.47 8.37 7.72
C SER A 266 17.49 8.85 8.74
N GLY A 267 18.14 7.89 9.41
CA GLY A 267 19.22 8.16 10.36
C GLY A 267 20.53 8.59 9.70
N ALA A 268 21.62 8.60 10.48
CA ALA A 268 22.94 8.97 9.97
C ALA A 268 23.53 7.89 9.03
N PRO A 269 24.26 8.28 7.96
CA PRO A 269 24.96 7.34 7.09
C PRO A 269 26.07 6.59 7.82
N THR A 270 26.31 5.35 7.41
CA THR A 270 27.46 4.57 7.86
C THR A 270 28.74 4.96 7.12
N THR A 271 29.91 4.70 7.72
CA THR A 271 31.20 4.93 7.07
C THR A 271 31.39 3.99 5.87
N ALA A 272 31.75 4.55 4.73
CA ALA A 272 32.11 3.80 3.53
C ALA A 272 33.62 3.51 3.48
N THR A 273 34.05 2.59 2.62
CA THR A 273 35.48 2.32 2.37
C THR A 273 35.77 2.48 0.89
N ALA A 274 36.86 3.16 0.55
CA ALA A 274 37.26 3.37 -0.84
C ALA A 274 37.41 2.03 -1.57
N GLY A 275 36.79 1.90 -2.75
CA GLY A 275 36.78 0.70 -3.56
C GLY A 275 35.72 -0.36 -3.18
N THR A 276 34.92 -0.14 -2.13
CA THR A 276 33.88 -1.08 -1.69
C THR A 276 32.48 -0.54 -2.03
N PRO A 277 31.55 -1.35 -2.58
CA PRO A 277 30.18 -0.93 -2.80
C PRO A 277 29.53 -0.39 -1.52
N TYR A 278 28.83 0.72 -1.64
CA TYR A 278 28.15 1.41 -0.57
C TYR A 278 26.70 1.67 -0.94
N THR A 279 25.80 1.57 0.04
CA THR A 279 24.39 1.92 -0.10
C THR A 279 23.90 2.55 1.19
N PHE A 280 23.12 3.63 1.06
CA PHE A 280 22.47 4.32 2.16
C PHE A 280 21.10 4.83 1.71
N PRO A 281 20.00 4.33 2.29
CA PRO A 281 18.66 4.80 1.95
C PRO A 281 18.33 6.09 2.71
N VAL A 282 18.03 7.16 1.97
CA VAL A 282 17.35 8.34 2.51
C VAL A 282 15.85 8.08 2.44
N THR A 283 15.17 8.14 3.58
CA THR A 283 13.72 7.86 3.67
C THR A 283 12.98 9.08 4.15
N ALA A 284 11.90 9.44 3.47
CA ALA A 284 11.00 10.52 3.86
C ALA A 284 9.54 10.05 3.86
N THR A 285 8.75 10.54 4.82
CA THR A 285 7.30 10.53 4.72
C THR A 285 6.83 11.65 3.81
N GLY A 286 5.57 11.63 3.38
CA GLY A 286 4.98 12.67 2.54
C GLY A 286 4.01 12.06 1.53
N ALA A 287 2.99 12.83 1.19
CA ALA A 287 2.01 12.50 0.16
C ALA A 287 1.79 13.77 -0.66
N PRO A 288 1.93 13.76 -1.99
CA PRO A 288 2.44 12.67 -2.83
C PRO A 288 3.84 12.17 -2.41
N SER A 289 4.28 11.01 -2.92
CA SER A 289 5.58 10.43 -2.55
C SER A 289 6.73 11.40 -2.89
N PRO A 290 7.62 11.73 -1.95
CA PRO A 290 8.66 12.73 -2.19
C PRO A 290 9.73 12.25 -3.18
N ALA A 291 10.14 13.14 -4.09
CA ALA A 291 11.36 13.00 -4.87
C ALA A 291 12.55 13.58 -4.09
N TYR A 292 13.73 12.99 -4.28
CA TYR A 292 14.95 13.36 -3.57
C TYR A 292 15.93 14.09 -4.50
N THR A 293 16.51 15.18 -4.00
CA THR A 293 17.49 15.97 -4.75
C THR A 293 18.65 16.40 -3.86
N VAL A 294 19.85 16.52 -4.45
CA VAL A 294 20.99 17.15 -3.79
C VAL A 294 20.88 18.66 -3.99
N THR A 295 20.64 19.41 -2.92
CA THR A 295 20.45 20.86 -2.99
C THR A 295 21.68 21.66 -2.58
N ALA A 296 22.58 21.07 -1.78
CA ALA A 296 23.87 21.66 -1.45
C ALA A 296 24.95 20.60 -1.24
N GLY A 297 26.21 20.98 -1.48
CA GLY A 297 27.35 20.08 -1.42
C GLY A 297 27.41 19.09 -2.58
N THR A 298 28.22 18.05 -2.43
CA THR A 298 28.40 16.99 -3.43
C THR A 298 28.58 15.65 -2.74
N LEU A 299 28.04 14.59 -3.32
CA LEU A 299 28.33 13.22 -2.88
C LEU A 299 29.81 12.87 -3.11
N PRO A 300 30.40 11.95 -2.32
CA PRO A 300 31.73 11.41 -2.60
C PRO A 300 31.83 10.88 -4.04
N ALA A 301 33.00 11.04 -4.65
CA ALA A 301 33.25 10.54 -6.00
C ALA A 301 32.96 9.04 -6.09
N GLY A 302 32.08 8.65 -7.00
CA GLY A 302 31.63 7.26 -7.20
C GLY A 302 30.32 6.90 -6.52
N LEU A 303 29.67 7.82 -5.79
CA LEU A 303 28.30 7.69 -5.29
C LEU A 303 27.32 8.57 -6.07
N SER A 304 26.08 8.11 -6.19
CA SER A 304 24.96 8.83 -6.80
C SER A 304 23.69 8.65 -5.99
N LEU A 305 22.82 9.66 -5.99
CA LEU A 305 21.47 9.59 -5.46
C LEU A 305 20.49 9.21 -6.56
N ASP A 306 19.66 8.21 -6.32
CA ASP A 306 18.48 7.94 -7.13
C ASP A 306 17.31 8.84 -6.66
N SER A 307 16.83 9.71 -7.54
CA SER A 307 15.84 10.74 -7.18
C SER A 307 14.44 10.20 -6.91
N GLY A 308 14.11 8.99 -7.38
CA GLY A 308 12.78 8.39 -7.20
C GLY A 308 12.70 7.47 -5.97
N THR A 309 13.82 6.84 -5.62
CA THR A 309 13.89 5.87 -4.50
C THR A 309 14.60 6.39 -3.25
N GLY A 310 15.35 7.50 -3.36
CA GLY A 310 16.10 8.08 -2.25
C GLY A 310 17.38 7.33 -1.88
N ILE A 311 17.79 6.34 -2.67
CA ILE A 311 18.96 5.51 -2.37
C ILE A 311 20.24 6.19 -2.87
N ILE A 312 21.16 6.48 -1.95
CA ILE A 312 22.55 6.83 -2.29
C ILE A 312 23.33 5.54 -2.45
N SER A 313 23.86 5.28 -3.65
CA SER A 313 24.60 4.05 -3.92
C SER A 313 25.77 4.27 -4.88
N GLY A 314 26.73 3.34 -4.87
CA GLY A 314 27.88 3.33 -5.77
C GLY A 314 29.13 2.74 -5.14
N THR A 315 30.30 3.04 -5.70
CA THR A 315 31.61 2.62 -5.16
C THR A 315 32.49 3.85 -4.99
N PRO A 316 32.70 4.34 -3.76
CA PRO A 316 33.46 5.56 -3.54
C PRO A 316 34.93 5.34 -3.85
N THR A 317 35.60 6.31 -4.49
CA THR A 317 36.99 6.15 -4.97
C THR A 317 38.02 6.89 -4.12
N THR A 318 37.61 7.95 -3.43
CA THR A 318 38.53 8.88 -2.76
C THR A 318 38.22 8.92 -1.27
N PRO A 319 39.19 8.63 -0.39
CA PRO A 319 39.03 8.77 1.05
C PRO A 319 38.82 10.24 1.44
N GLY A 320 37.98 10.47 2.45
CA GLY A 320 37.65 11.81 2.93
C GLY A 320 36.22 11.91 3.45
N SER A 321 35.88 13.08 3.98
CA SER A 321 34.53 13.38 4.44
C SER A 321 33.91 14.46 3.57
N THR A 322 32.68 14.25 3.12
CA THR A 322 31.91 15.23 2.34
C THR A 322 30.59 15.52 3.03
N THR A 323 30.25 16.79 3.13
CA THR A 323 28.93 17.24 3.59
C THR A 323 28.01 17.43 2.39
N VAL A 324 26.81 16.86 2.47
CA VAL A 324 25.77 16.95 1.43
C VAL A 324 24.41 17.23 2.07
N THR A 325 23.63 18.11 1.47
CA THR A 325 22.25 18.38 1.87
C THR A 325 21.29 17.76 0.87
N ILE A 326 20.39 16.92 1.38
CA ILE A 326 19.36 16.24 0.59
C ILE A 326 18.01 16.87 0.91
N THR A 327 17.27 17.23 -0.12
CA THR A 327 15.90 17.75 -0.01
C THR A 327 14.92 16.74 -0.54
N ALA A 328 13.91 16.42 0.27
CA ALA A 328 12.73 15.65 -0.11
C ALA A 328 11.59 16.62 -0.44
N SER A 329 11.04 16.53 -1.65
CA SER A 329 9.93 17.39 -2.11
C SER A 329 8.90 16.59 -2.89
N ASN A 330 7.64 16.85 -2.62
CA ASN A 330 6.49 16.28 -3.34
C ASN A 330 5.66 17.36 -4.08
N GLY A 331 6.20 18.57 -4.22
CA GLY A 331 5.49 19.72 -4.79
C GLY A 331 4.80 20.61 -3.74
N ASP A 332 4.62 20.13 -2.51
CA ASP A 332 4.00 20.87 -1.41
C ASP A 332 5.04 21.51 -0.48
N ALA A 333 4.72 22.71 0.02
CA ALA A 333 5.58 23.49 0.89
C ALA A 333 5.16 23.40 2.37
N PRO A 334 6.10 23.26 3.33
CA PRO A 334 7.55 23.21 3.11
C PRO A 334 8.03 21.83 2.61
N ALA A 335 9.04 21.86 1.73
CA ALA A 335 9.91 20.72 1.52
C ALA A 335 10.82 20.52 2.75
N ASP A 336 11.29 19.30 2.99
CA ASP A 336 12.18 19.00 4.10
C ASP A 336 13.60 18.74 3.62
N SER A 337 14.58 19.19 4.40
CA SER A 337 16.00 19.14 4.02
C SER A 337 16.86 18.73 5.21
N GLU A 338 17.66 17.69 5.01
CA GLU A 338 18.57 17.16 6.02
C GLU A 338 20.01 17.16 5.51
N THR A 339 20.97 17.44 6.40
CA THR A 339 22.39 17.49 6.04
C THR A 339 23.12 16.25 6.56
N TYR A 340 23.72 15.52 5.63
CA TYR A 340 24.47 14.31 5.91
C TYR A 340 25.97 14.54 5.76
N VAL A 341 26.75 13.89 6.63
CA VAL A 341 28.20 13.80 6.54
C VAL A 341 28.56 12.39 6.15
N ILE A 342 29.04 12.19 4.92
CA ILE A 342 29.46 10.87 4.42
C ILE A 342 30.98 10.80 4.54
N THR A 343 31.44 9.80 5.30
CA THR A 343 32.88 9.54 5.49
C THR A 343 33.28 8.30 4.71
N VAL A 344 34.35 8.43 3.92
CA VAL A 344 34.99 7.35 3.17
C VAL A 344 36.37 7.10 3.76
N ASP A 345 36.57 5.93 4.34
CA ASP A 345 37.88 5.49 4.82
C ASP A 345 38.76 5.01 3.67
N ALA A 346 40.08 5.12 3.88
CA ALA A 346 41.04 4.52 2.97
C ALA A 346 40.88 3.00 2.95
N ALA A 347 40.99 2.40 1.75
CA ALA A 347 41.10 0.96 1.64
C ALA A 347 42.29 0.49 2.49
N ALA A 348 42.09 -0.59 3.25
CA ALA A 348 43.16 -1.19 4.00
C ALA A 348 44.28 -1.57 3.03
N VAL A 349 45.46 -0.94 3.18
CA VAL A 349 46.62 -1.31 2.39
C VAL A 349 47.07 -2.67 2.89
N VAL A 350 46.79 -3.72 2.11
CA VAL A 350 47.41 -5.02 2.36
C VAL A 350 48.92 -4.83 2.20
N PRO A 351 49.73 -5.00 3.25
CA PRO A 351 51.18 -4.91 3.09
C PRO A 351 51.61 -5.91 2.02
N PRO A 352 52.57 -5.54 1.15
CA PRO A 352 53.01 -6.43 0.09
C PRO A 352 53.41 -7.77 0.71
N VAL A 353 52.80 -8.85 0.23
CA VAL A 353 53.24 -10.20 0.58
C VAL A 353 54.70 -10.29 0.13
N VAL A 354 55.61 -10.37 1.09
CA VAL A 354 57.01 -10.70 0.80
C VAL A 354 56.99 -12.14 0.30
N VAL A 355 56.96 -12.31 -1.03
CA VAL A 355 57.12 -13.63 -1.63
C VAL A 355 58.57 -14.05 -1.33
N PRO A 356 58.79 -15.14 -0.57
CA PRO A 356 60.14 -15.64 -0.35
C PRO A 356 60.77 -15.95 -1.73
N PRO A 357 62.08 -15.68 -1.92
CA PRO A 357 62.73 -15.88 -3.21
C PRO A 357 62.49 -17.30 -3.71
N VAL A 358 61.96 -17.43 -4.94
CA VAL A 358 61.90 -18.71 -5.63
C VAL A 358 63.34 -19.16 -5.84
N THR A 359 63.76 -20.21 -5.14
CA THR A 359 65.03 -20.87 -5.39
C THR A 359 64.90 -21.68 -6.67
N THR A 360 65.36 -21.11 -7.79
CA THR A 360 65.60 -21.91 -8.99
C THR A 360 66.72 -22.91 -8.69
N PRO A 361 66.51 -24.24 -8.87
CA PRO A 361 67.56 -25.23 -8.65
C PRO A 361 68.75 -24.96 -9.58
N PRO A 362 69.99 -25.24 -9.13
CA PRO A 362 71.20 -24.87 -9.86
C PRO A 362 71.30 -25.62 -11.19
N VAL A 363 71.52 -24.86 -12.27
CA VAL A 363 71.96 -25.39 -13.56
C VAL A 363 73.39 -25.91 -13.41
N THR A 364 73.58 -27.23 -13.49
CA THR A 364 74.90 -27.85 -13.53
C THR A 364 75.45 -27.81 -14.95
N THR A 365 76.45 -26.96 -15.19
CA THR A 365 77.24 -26.96 -16.42
C THR A 365 78.37 -27.99 -16.33
N PRO A 366 78.54 -28.92 -17.30
CA PRO A 366 79.62 -29.90 -17.28
C PRO A 366 80.99 -29.27 -17.59
N PRO A 367 82.11 -29.90 -17.14
CA PRO A 367 83.43 -29.30 -17.15
C PRO A 367 84.05 -29.20 -18.55
N VAL A 368 84.61 -28.03 -18.87
CA VAL A 368 85.30 -27.72 -20.12
C VAL A 368 86.77 -28.17 -20.02
N THR A 369 87.18 -29.06 -20.93
CA THR A 369 88.60 -29.39 -21.17
C THR A 369 89.15 -28.49 -22.27
N THR A 370 90.36 -27.98 -22.08
CA THR A 370 91.03 -27.04 -23.00
C THR A 370 91.69 -27.76 -24.18
N PRO A 371 91.41 -27.38 -25.44
CA PRO A 371 92.23 -27.74 -26.59
C PRO A 371 93.39 -26.74 -26.82
N PRO A 372 94.46 -27.14 -27.52
CA PRO A 372 95.68 -26.34 -27.68
C PRO A 372 95.58 -25.25 -28.76
N VAL A 373 96.39 -24.20 -28.58
CA VAL A 373 96.45 -22.97 -29.39
C VAL A 373 97.13 -23.20 -30.73
N THR A 374 96.62 -22.59 -31.82
CA THR A 374 97.35 -22.36 -33.08
C THR A 374 97.10 -20.93 -33.57
N PRO A 375 98.12 -20.12 -33.95
CA PRO A 375 97.95 -18.73 -34.39
C PRO A 375 97.93 -18.53 -35.93
N GLY A 376 97.20 -17.51 -36.39
CA GLY A 376 97.25 -16.90 -37.73
C GLY A 376 95.83 -16.68 -38.30
N VAL A 377 95.44 -15.62 -39.01
CA VAL A 377 96.01 -14.42 -39.68
C VAL A 377 94.81 -13.45 -39.88
N PRO A 378 94.97 -12.11 -40.01
CA PRO A 378 93.85 -11.15 -39.98
C PRO A 378 93.30 -10.80 -41.37
N VAL A 379 92.01 -10.40 -41.45
CA VAL A 379 91.48 -9.43 -42.44
C VAL A 379 90.09 -8.88 -42.05
N THR A 380 89.92 -7.59 -42.33
CA THR A 380 88.82 -6.62 -42.20
C THR A 380 87.76 -6.74 -43.34
N PRO A 381 86.79 -5.81 -43.57
CA PRO A 381 85.80 -5.07 -42.74
C PRO A 381 84.35 -5.09 -43.39
N VAL A 382 83.49 -4.08 -43.07
CA VAL A 382 82.28 -3.54 -43.77
C VAL A 382 80.92 -3.82 -43.06
N ALA A 383 80.32 -2.85 -42.35
CA ALA A 383 79.31 -1.82 -42.73
C ALA A 383 77.86 -2.40 -42.91
N ASP A 384 76.71 -1.76 -42.67
CA ASP A 384 76.24 -0.40 -42.36
C ASP A 384 74.71 -0.47 -42.01
N ARG A 385 74.15 0.63 -41.48
CA ARG A 385 72.77 1.18 -41.68
C ARG A 385 71.54 0.85 -40.81
N THR A 386 71.26 1.81 -39.90
CA THR A 386 70.10 2.76 -39.82
C THR A 386 68.61 2.39 -39.57
N ARG A 387 68.06 3.12 -38.56
CA ARG A 387 66.82 3.97 -38.46
C ARG A 387 65.39 3.40 -38.38
N GLY A 388 64.62 4.02 -37.46
CA GLY A 388 63.19 4.42 -37.62
C GLY A 388 62.23 3.84 -36.56
N GLN A 389 61.88 4.54 -35.47
CA GLN A 389 60.67 5.36 -35.25
C GLN A 389 59.31 4.71 -35.62
N LEU A 390 58.40 4.54 -34.63
CA LEU A 390 57.09 5.21 -34.49
C LEU A 390 56.14 4.50 -33.49
N SER A 391 55.11 5.25 -33.09
CA SER A 391 54.27 5.19 -31.90
C SER A 391 52.96 4.40 -32.07
N ALA A 392 52.39 4.02 -30.91
CA ALA A 392 50.98 3.82 -30.55
C ALA A 392 50.15 2.68 -31.22
N GLY A 393 49.43 1.91 -30.38
CA GLY A 393 48.23 1.20 -30.82
C GLY A 393 47.87 -0.10 -30.10
N ARG A 394 47.13 0.02 -28.98
CA ARG A 394 45.87 -0.68 -28.66
C ARG A 394 45.79 -2.23 -28.63
N LEU A 395 45.51 -2.73 -27.41
CA LEU A 395 44.61 -3.82 -26.96
C LEU A 395 44.41 -5.10 -27.79
N ALA A 396 44.63 -6.26 -27.14
CA ALA A 396 43.70 -7.39 -27.20
C ALA A 396 43.80 -8.26 -25.92
N ASN A 397 42.66 -8.46 -25.30
CA ASN A 397 42.35 -9.35 -24.16
C ASN A 397 41.92 -10.73 -24.71
N THR A 398 42.22 -11.85 -24.05
CA THR A 398 41.41 -13.10 -24.10
C THR A 398 41.78 -14.10 -22.99
N GLY A 399 40.73 -14.75 -22.45
CA GLY A 399 40.75 -15.94 -21.57
C GLY A 399 40.36 -15.62 -20.12
N ALA A 400 39.10 -15.73 -19.64
CA ALA A 400 38.20 -16.89 -19.53
C ALA A 400 38.94 -18.11 -18.93
N GLU A 401 38.55 -18.74 -17.83
CA GLU A 401 37.21 -19.14 -17.37
C GLU A 401 37.17 -19.30 -15.83
N SER A 402 35.99 -19.14 -15.19
CA SER A 402 35.71 -19.76 -13.89
C SER A 402 34.29 -20.29 -13.85
N THR A 403 34.22 -21.59 -13.65
CA THR A 403 33.07 -22.48 -13.42
C THR A 403 32.20 -22.06 -12.23
N VAL A 404 30.88 -22.11 -12.41
CA VAL A 404 29.86 -22.00 -11.36
C VAL A 404 29.17 -23.36 -11.19
N PRO A 405 28.97 -23.87 -9.96
CA PRO A 405 27.90 -24.81 -9.68
C PRO A 405 26.70 -24.07 -9.06
N ALA A 406 25.53 -24.38 -9.59
CA ALA A 406 24.22 -24.00 -9.08
C ALA A 406 23.96 -24.63 -7.69
N LEU A 407 23.27 -23.91 -6.81
CA LEU A 407 22.63 -24.52 -5.64
C LEU A 407 21.21 -23.97 -5.44
N LEU A 408 20.31 -24.93 -5.32
CA LEU A 408 18.86 -24.82 -5.28
C LEU A 408 18.32 -24.24 -3.97
N ALA A 409 17.10 -23.72 -4.11
CA ALA A 409 16.17 -23.22 -3.09
C ALA A 409 15.88 -24.18 -1.93
N GLY A 410 15.49 -23.58 -0.79
CA GLY A 410 14.84 -24.28 0.31
C GLY A 410 14.74 -23.45 1.59
N LEU A 411 13.90 -22.40 1.62
CA LEU A 411 13.52 -21.74 2.88
C LEU A 411 12.21 -22.37 3.39
N ALA A 412 12.30 -23.18 4.44
CA ALA A 412 11.17 -23.66 5.22
C ALA A 412 10.92 -22.68 6.39
N LEU A 413 9.78 -21.99 6.38
CA LEU A 413 9.29 -21.20 7.52
C LEU A 413 8.46 -22.12 8.43
N LEU A 414 8.94 -22.34 9.65
CA LEU A 414 8.22 -22.99 10.74
C LEU A 414 7.15 -22.03 11.30
N SER A 415 5.89 -22.34 11.04
CA SER A 415 4.72 -21.70 11.65
C SER A 415 4.51 -22.23 13.09
N GLY A 416 4.60 -21.34 14.08
CA GLY A 416 4.21 -21.60 15.47
C GLY A 416 2.69 -21.56 15.62
N VAL A 417 2.07 -22.72 15.82
CA VAL A 417 0.66 -22.85 16.21
C VAL A 417 0.58 -22.93 17.73
N ALA A 418 -0.09 -21.94 18.34
CA ALA A 418 -0.47 -21.98 19.75
C ALA A 418 -1.70 -22.89 19.92
N LEU A 419 -1.49 -24.01 20.63
CA LEU A 419 -2.53 -24.94 21.04
C LEU A 419 -3.30 -24.37 22.25
N VAL A 420 -4.51 -23.86 22.03
CA VAL A 420 -5.44 -23.55 23.14
C VAL A 420 -6.33 -24.76 23.36
N VAL A 421 -6.07 -25.50 24.44
CA VAL A 421 -6.94 -26.57 24.94
C VAL A 421 -8.05 -25.93 25.77
N THR A 422 -9.28 -25.87 25.25
CA THR A 422 -10.48 -25.59 26.04
C THR A 422 -11.17 -26.91 26.40
N ALA A 423 -11.12 -27.25 27.69
CA ALA A 423 -11.85 -28.37 28.26
C ALA A 423 -13.36 -28.05 28.27
N ALA A 424 -14.11 -28.65 27.35
CA ALA A 424 -15.58 -28.60 27.36
C ALA A 424 -16.13 -29.58 28.41
N THR A 425 -16.65 -29.06 29.51
CA THR A 425 -17.42 -29.85 30.50
C THR A 425 -18.83 -30.11 29.95
N ARG A 426 -19.10 -31.35 29.53
CA ARG A 426 -20.45 -31.81 29.14
C ARG A 426 -21.35 -31.90 30.38
N ARG A 427 -22.35 -31.01 30.49
CA ARG A 427 -23.53 -31.26 31.35
C ARG A 427 -24.53 -32.12 30.58
N ARG A 428 -24.77 -33.34 31.09
CA ARG A 428 -25.82 -34.25 30.63
C ARG A 428 -27.20 -33.61 30.91
N ARG A 429 -28.04 -33.41 29.89
CA ARG A 429 -29.48 -33.27 30.06
C ARG A 429 -30.09 -34.67 30.13
N GLY A 430 -30.75 -34.97 31.25
CA GLY A 430 -31.54 -36.19 31.41
C GLY A 430 -32.78 -36.14 30.51
N ALA A 431 -33.00 -37.23 29.79
CA ALA A 431 -34.22 -37.46 29.04
C ALA A 431 -35.35 -37.87 29.99
N HIS A 432 -36.50 -37.21 29.85
CA HIS A 432 -37.77 -37.64 30.42
C HIS A 432 -38.20 -38.97 29.78
N VAL A 433 -38.51 -39.95 30.61
CA VAL A 433 -39.22 -41.18 30.22
C VAL A 433 -40.67 -41.07 30.69
N ALA A 434 -41.57 -41.50 29.81
CA ALA A 434 -43.01 -41.53 29.98
C ALA A 434 -43.49 -42.40 31.15
N ARG A 435 -44.63 -42.00 31.73
CA ARG A 435 -45.72 -42.91 32.06
C ARG A 435 -47.04 -42.20 31.96
#